data_AF-A0A4Q2XZR5-F1
#
_entry.id   AF-A0A4Q2XZR5-F1
#
_cell.length_a   1.000
_cell.length_b   1.000
_cell.length_c   1.000
_cell.angle_alpha   90.00
_cell.angle_beta   90.00
_cell.angle_gamma   90.00
#
_symmetry.space_group_name_H-M   'P 1'
#
loop_
_entity.id
_entity.type
_entity.pdbx_description
1 polymer ?
#
loop_
_entity_poly.entity_id
_entity_poly.type
_entity_poly.pdbx_seq_one_letter_code
_entity_poly.pdbx_strand_id
1 'polypeptide(L)' 'MSVQLTAVVAMTADRVIGKDGTLPWHLPEDLKFFKRTTSGHPIVMGRKTYE' A
#
# COMPACT_ATOMS: atom_id res chain seq x y z
N MET A 1 1.28 24.92 -10.26
CA MET A 1 0.81 23.52 -10.25
C MET A 1 0.78 23.04 -8.81
N SER A 2 -0.34 22.52 -8.32
CA SER A 2 -0.42 21.91 -6.99
C SER A 2 -0.20 20.40 -7.13
N VAL A 3 0.67 19.83 -6.29
CA VAL A 3 0.82 18.37 -6.20
C VAL A 3 -0.31 17.83 -5.33
N GLN A 4 -1.03 16.82 -5.82
CA GLN A 4 -2.03 16.11 -5.04
C GLN A 4 -1.39 14.93 -4.32
N LEU A 5 -1.65 14.82 -3.01
CA LEU A 5 -1.23 13.69 -2.19
C LEU A 5 -2.41 12.76 -1.93
N THR A 6 -2.23 11.48 -2.22
CA THR A 6 -3.24 10.43 -2.01
C THR A 6 -2.61 9.29 -1.21
N ALA A 7 -3.27 8.87 -0.14
CA ALA A 7 -2.91 7.67 0.61
C ALA A 7 -3.70 6.46 0.07
N VAL A 8 -3.02 5.35 -0.13
CA VAL A 8 -3.62 4.06 -0.52
C VAL A 8 -3.14 3.00 0.47
N VAL A 9 -4.08 2.25 1.06
CA VAL A 9 -3.80 1.26 2.10
C VAL A 9 -4.88 0.18 2.11
N ALA A 10 -4.47 -1.08 2.28
CA ALA A 10 -5.36 -2.19 2.63
C ALA A 10 -5.30 -2.40 4.15
N MET A 11 -6.46 -2.57 4.79
CA MET A 11 -6.56 -2.72 6.24
C MET A 11 -7.69 -3.67 6.64
N THR A 12 -7.53 -4.34 7.79
CA THR A 12 -8.64 -5.08 8.41
C THR A 12 -9.70 -4.13 9.00
N ALA A 13 -10.83 -4.68 9.44
CA ALA A 13 -11.84 -3.91 10.17
C ALA A 13 -11.26 -3.22 11.44
N ASP A 14 -10.30 -3.87 12.09
CA ASP A 14 -9.57 -3.36 13.26
C ASP A 14 -8.36 -2.49 12.88
N ARG A 15 -8.25 -2.08 11.61
CA ARG A 15 -7.19 -1.21 11.06
C ARG A 15 -5.78 -1.81 11.10
N VAL A 16 -5.66 -3.13 11.15
CA VAL A 16 -4.35 -3.81 11.02
C VAL A 16 -3.89 -3.72 9.56
N ILE A 17 -2.65 -3.25 9.35
CA ILE A 17 -2.02 -3.10 8.03
C ILE A 17 -0.76 -3.96 7.85
N GLY A 18 -0.28 -4.58 8.93
CA GLY A 18 0.98 -5.30 8.96
C GLY A 18 1.15 -6.08 10.25
N LYS A 19 1.88 -7.18 10.20
CA LYS A 19 2.32 -7.96 11.35
C LYS A 19 3.73 -8.47 11.09
N ASP A 20 4.63 -8.29 12.06
CA ASP A 20 6.03 -8.74 11.98
C ASP A 20 6.75 -8.28 10.69
N GLY A 21 6.46 -7.06 10.23
CA GLY A 21 7.06 -6.46 9.03
C GLY A 21 6.45 -6.91 7.70
N THR A 22 5.42 -7.76 7.72
CA THR A 22 4.78 -8.31 6.52
C THR A 22 3.27 -8.04 6.48
N LEU A 23 2.65 -8.26 5.33
CA LEU A 23 1.19 -8.29 5.23
C LEU A 23 0.67 -9.56 5.92
N PRO A 24 -0.29 -9.48 6.87
CA PRO A 24 -0.82 -10.65 7.57
C PRO A 24 -1.79 -11.47 6.71
N TRP A 25 -1.89 -11.18 5.41
CA TRP A 25 -2.74 -11.88 4.44
C TRP A 25 -1.99 -12.09 3.12
N HIS A 26 -2.49 -13.03 2.33
CA HIS A 26 -2.07 -13.23 0.94
C HIS A 26 -3.26 -13.07 0.01
N LEU A 27 -3.40 -11.88 -0.59
CA LEU A 27 -4.51 -11.52 -1.46
C LEU A 27 -3.97 -10.98 -2.80
N PRO A 28 -3.73 -11.85 -3.80
CA PRO A 28 -3.09 -11.45 -5.06
C PRO A 28 -3.85 -10.36 -5.82
N GLU A 29 -5.18 -10.34 -5.72
CA GLU A 29 -6.01 -9.35 -6.42
C GLU A 29 -5.85 -7.93 -5.83
N ASP A 30 -5.62 -7.83 -4.51
CA ASP A 30 -5.30 -6.55 -3.86
C ASP A 30 -3.97 -5.99 -4.36
N LEU A 31 -2.95 -6.83 -4.50
CA LEU A 31 -1.67 -6.41 -5.07
C LEU A 31 -1.79 -5.97 -6.55
N LYS A 32 -2.63 -6.65 -7.35
CA LYS A 32 -2.91 -6.22 -8.73
C LYS A 32 -3.64 -4.87 -8.77
N PHE A 33 -4.60 -4.66 -7.85
CA PHE A 33 -5.28 -3.39 -7.72
C PHE A 33 -4.29 -2.28 -7.33
N PHE A 34 -3.46 -2.50 -6.31
CA PHE A 34 -2.44 -1.54 -5.88
C PHE A 34 -1.51 -1.17 -7.03
N LYS A 35 -1.00 -2.16 -7.77
CA LYS A 35 -0.15 -1.94 -8.95
C LYS A 35 -0.86 -1.12 -10.01
N ARG A 36 -2.10 -1.48 -10.38
CA ARG A 36 -2.88 -0.75 -11.40
C ARG A 36 -3.14 0.70 -10.99
N THR A 37 -3.45 0.94 -9.72
CA THR A 37 -3.79 2.25 -9.18
C THR A 37 -2.57 3.17 -9.06
N THR A 38 -1.41 2.63 -8.69
CA THR A 38 -0.20 3.42 -8.43
C THR A 38 0.76 3.53 -9.62
N SER A 39 0.61 2.66 -10.64
CA SER A 39 1.44 2.73 -11.85
C SER A 39 1.39 4.11 -12.51
N GLY A 40 2.54 4.60 -12.95
CA GLY A 40 2.67 5.93 -13.56
C GLY A 40 2.81 7.09 -12.56
N HIS A 41 2.74 6.83 -11.25
CA HIS A 41 2.88 7.84 -10.20
C HIS A 41 4.08 7.54 -9.29
N PRO A 42 4.73 8.55 -8.70
CA PRO A 42 5.70 8.33 -7.64
C PRO A 42 5.02 7.68 -6.43
N ILE A 43 5.64 6.62 -5.90
CA ILE A 43 5.19 5.97 -4.68
C ILE A 43 6.11 6.38 -3.54
N VAL A 44 5.51 6.97 -2.50
CA VAL A 44 6.21 7.30 -1.26
C VAL A 44 5.88 6.22 -0.23
N MET A 45 6.89 5.59 0.34
CA MET A 45 6.74 4.57 1.37
C MET A 45 7.85 4.70 2.42
N GLY A 46 7.57 4.26 3.65
CA GLY A 46 8.58 4.21 4.70
C GLY A 46 9.61 3.11 4.43
N ARG A 47 10.85 3.28 4.89
CA ARG A 47 11.96 2.32 4.72
C ARG A 47 11.57 0.87 5.05
N LYS A 48 10.87 0.63 6.17
CA LYS A 48 10.44 -0.71 6.60
C LYS A 48 9.41 -1.38 5.67
N THR A 49 8.71 -0.61 4.85
CA THR A 49 7.75 -1.13 3.86
C THR A 49 8.45 -1.45 2.54
N TYR A 50 9.61 -0.83 2.30
CA TYR A 50 10.40 -1.03 1.09
C TYR A 50 11.34 -2.24 1.18
N GLU A 51 11.88 -2.51 2.37
CA GLU A 51 12.71 -3.68 2.68
C GLU A 51 11.87 -4.97 2.76
#